data_AF-A0A285R2M2-F1
#
_entry.id   AF-A0A285R2M2-F1
#
_cell.length_a   1.000
_cell.length_b   1.000
_cell.length_c   1.000
_cell.angle_alpha   90.00
_cell.angle_beta   90.00
_cell.angle_gamma   90.00
#
_symmetry.space_group_name_H-M   'P 1'
#
loop_
_entity.id
_entity.type
_entity.pdbx_description
1 polymer ?
#
loop_
_entity_poly.entity_id
_entity_poly.type
_entity_poly.pdbx_seq_one_letter_code
_entity_poly.pdbx_strand_id
1 'polypeptide(L)'
;MRILCLVLLSALVALASAAWGADIPFAAIRDAEVRLATIGYRLATANAALCDVQRPGTGLQLHTLAQYQPEAREQARRFFGFEGPIAVEGVAPDSPAAQAGVAADDTVVAINGAPLALPSTPTGTAMLIAAEQQLASLPSAAPLTLTLRRDGRERTLRIAPVPQCRSRFELLISDRWEASADGDMVQVASRFLELGDEAATVIVAHELAHNILRHPARLRAARAGSGVLAEFGRSARLYRRTEDEADVLSVYLLANAGFDPMAGARFWRGRGKSIGGGLLRGRSHASPAERARMMEDAARAVGATALRPATSPLIVTRDQPL
;
A
#
# COMPACT_ATOMS: atom_id res chain seq x y z
N MET A 1 60.88 -20.69 -22.22
CA MET A 1 61.71 -19.49 -22.44
C MET A 1 60.81 -18.27 -22.23
N ARG A 2 60.76 -17.77 -20.99
CA ARG A 2 61.14 -16.39 -20.57
C ARG A 2 60.08 -15.33 -20.91
N ILE A 3 59.64 -14.37 -20.09
CA ILE A 3 59.92 -13.83 -18.75
C ILE A 3 58.69 -12.89 -18.50
N LEU A 4 57.97 -13.02 -17.38
CA LEU A 4 57.87 -12.03 -16.28
C LEU A 4 57.49 -10.58 -16.68
N CYS A 5 56.39 -10.06 -16.11
CA CYS A 5 56.41 -8.75 -15.44
C CYS A 5 55.17 -8.55 -14.56
N LEU A 6 55.39 -8.63 -13.24
CA LEU A 6 54.54 -8.00 -12.23
C LEU A 6 54.60 -6.48 -12.40
N VAL A 7 53.45 -5.80 -12.31
CA VAL A 7 53.39 -4.47 -11.70
C VAL A 7 52.21 -4.46 -10.75
N LEU A 8 52.52 -4.61 -9.45
CA LEU A 8 51.71 -4.06 -8.37
C LEU A 8 51.66 -2.54 -8.56
N LEU A 9 50.46 -1.97 -8.61
CA LEU A 9 50.26 -0.59 -8.21
C LEU A 9 49.19 -0.54 -7.12
N SER A 10 49.68 -0.51 -5.90
CA SER A 10 48.98 -0.18 -4.67
C SER A 10 48.46 1.25 -4.77
N ALA A 11 47.17 1.42 -4.96
CA ALA A 11 46.49 2.69 -4.68
C ALA A 11 45.58 2.47 -3.48
N LEU A 12 46.14 2.74 -2.28
CA LEU A 12 45.35 3.04 -1.10
C LEU A 12 44.45 4.24 -1.44
N VAL A 13 43.19 3.97 -1.75
CA VAL A 13 42.14 4.98 -1.63
C VAL A 13 41.47 4.72 -0.30
N ALA A 14 41.98 5.40 0.73
CA ALA A 14 41.23 5.64 1.96
C ALA A 14 40.07 6.56 1.60
N LEU A 15 38.98 5.98 1.10
CA LEU A 15 37.71 6.69 0.97
C LEU A 15 37.13 6.85 2.36
N ALA A 16 37.16 8.11 2.80
CA ALA A 16 36.53 8.65 3.97
C ALA A 16 35.28 7.87 4.39
N SER A 17 35.29 7.39 5.63
CA SER A 17 34.08 7.02 6.37
C SER A 17 33.16 8.24 6.37
N ALA A 18 32.20 8.28 5.45
CA ALA A 18 31.17 9.30 5.44
C ALA A 18 30.49 9.28 6.81
N ALA A 19 30.37 10.46 7.42
CA ALA A 19 29.92 10.68 8.77
C ALA A 19 28.58 9.97 9.05
N TRP A 20 28.58 9.06 10.04
CA TRP A 20 27.36 8.50 10.61
C TRP A 20 26.85 9.51 11.64
N GLY A 21 25.82 10.28 11.28
CA GLY A 21 25.28 11.31 12.16
C GLY A 21 24.10 12.11 11.61
N ALA A 22 23.36 11.58 10.64
CA ALA A 22 22.04 12.13 10.35
C ALA A 22 21.01 11.35 11.17
N ASP A 23 20.32 12.03 12.08
CA ASP A 23 19.15 11.46 12.75
C ASP A 23 18.11 11.11 11.69
N ILE A 24 17.71 9.84 11.64
CA ILE A 24 16.66 9.39 10.73
C ILE A 24 15.33 9.98 11.23
N PRO A 25 14.53 10.64 10.37
CA PRO A 25 13.33 11.33 10.80
C PRO A 25 12.15 10.37 11.01
N PHE A 26 12.29 9.42 11.96
CA PHE A 26 11.30 8.37 12.20
C PHE A 26 9.89 8.90 12.51
N ALA A 27 9.78 10.06 13.18
CA ALA A 27 8.49 10.71 13.41
C ALA A 27 7.81 11.08 12.08
N ALA A 28 8.54 11.70 11.15
CA ALA A 28 8.00 12.09 9.85
C ALA A 28 7.68 10.86 8.97
N ILE A 29 8.48 9.79 9.08
CA ILE A 29 8.19 8.51 8.40
C ILE A 29 6.89 7.93 8.95
N ARG A 30 6.77 7.77 10.26
CA ARG A 30 5.54 7.30 10.93
C ARG A 30 4.32 8.13 10.53
N ASP A 31 4.43 9.46 10.55
CA ASP A 31 3.33 10.33 10.16
C ASP A 31 2.89 10.08 8.71
N ALA A 32 3.83 9.85 7.80
CA ALA A 32 3.53 9.52 6.42
C ALA A 32 2.91 8.12 6.26
N GLU A 33 3.43 7.10 6.97
CA GLU A 33 2.88 5.73 6.95
C GLU A 33 1.45 5.71 7.51
N VAL A 34 1.22 6.33 8.67
CA VAL A 34 -0.11 6.42 9.31
C VAL A 34 -1.10 7.20 8.45
N ARG A 35 -0.66 8.29 7.81
CA ARG A 35 -1.49 9.05 6.88
C ARG A 35 -1.92 8.20 5.67
N LEU A 36 -0.98 7.48 5.05
CA LEU A 36 -1.28 6.57 3.95
C LEU A 36 -2.22 5.44 4.38
N ALA A 37 -1.93 4.82 5.53
CA ALA A 37 -2.76 3.76 6.10
C ALA A 37 -4.18 4.23 6.43
N THR A 38 -4.33 5.47 6.91
CA THR A 38 -5.64 6.08 7.19
C THR A 38 -6.45 6.29 5.91
N ILE A 39 -5.83 6.81 4.84
CA ILE A 39 -6.45 6.95 3.52
C ILE A 39 -6.90 5.58 3.00
N GLY A 40 -5.99 4.59 3.03
CA GLY A 40 -6.25 3.23 2.59
C GLY A 40 -7.36 2.54 3.39
N TYR A 41 -7.34 2.65 4.70
CA TYR A 41 -8.38 2.11 5.59
C TYR A 41 -9.77 2.67 5.27
N ARG A 42 -9.87 3.99 5.10
CA ARG A 42 -11.13 4.65 4.72
C ARG A 42 -11.65 4.17 3.36
N LEU A 43 -10.78 4.06 2.36
CA LEU A 43 -11.14 3.55 1.05
C LEU A 43 -11.56 2.08 1.10
N ALA A 44 -10.83 1.23 1.82
CA ALA A 44 -11.07 -0.21 1.89
C ALA A 44 -12.35 -0.57 2.66
N THR A 45 -12.66 0.14 3.74
CA THR A 45 -13.88 -0.09 4.54
C THR A 45 -15.13 0.41 3.82
N ALA A 46 -15.09 1.62 3.26
CA ALA A 46 -16.21 2.20 2.54
C ALA A 46 -16.61 1.41 1.28
N ASN A 47 -15.68 0.62 0.74
CA ASN A 47 -15.89 -0.18 -0.46
C ASN A 47 -15.97 -1.69 -0.20
N ALA A 48 -16.06 -2.13 1.06
CA ALA A 48 -16.05 -3.55 1.41
C ALA A 48 -17.09 -4.38 0.64
N ALA A 49 -18.29 -3.82 0.39
CA ALA A 49 -19.35 -4.49 -0.36
C ALA A 49 -19.02 -4.75 -1.85
N LEU A 50 -18.01 -4.07 -2.40
CA LEU A 50 -17.54 -4.29 -3.78
C LEU A 50 -16.54 -5.44 -3.90
N CYS A 51 -16.00 -5.91 -2.78
CA CYS A 51 -14.87 -6.84 -2.72
C CYS A 51 -15.33 -8.29 -2.54
N ASP A 52 -14.78 -9.21 -3.33
CA ASP A 52 -14.99 -10.66 -3.23
C ASP A 52 -14.29 -11.24 -2.00
N VAL A 53 -13.13 -10.68 -1.67
CA VAL A 53 -12.37 -11.05 -0.48
C VAL A 53 -12.32 -9.87 0.48
N GLN A 54 -12.90 -10.09 1.66
CA GLN A 54 -12.88 -9.16 2.77
C GLN A 54 -11.95 -9.65 3.87
N ARG A 55 -11.46 -8.72 4.68
CA ARG A 55 -10.71 -8.97 5.91
C ARG A 55 -11.25 -8.10 7.05
N PRO A 56 -10.89 -8.36 8.32
CA PRO A 56 -11.25 -7.48 9.41
C PRO A 56 -10.59 -6.11 9.25
N GLY A 57 -11.40 -5.06 9.15
CA GLY A 57 -10.97 -3.67 9.12
C GLY A 57 -10.86 -3.14 10.54
N THR A 58 -9.66 -3.27 11.13
CA THR A 58 -9.35 -2.79 12.49
C THR A 58 -8.88 -1.34 12.51
N GLY A 59 -8.24 -0.88 11.43
CA GLY A 59 -7.53 0.42 11.37
C GLY A 59 -6.11 0.37 11.94
N LEU A 60 -5.55 -0.81 12.16
CA LEU A 60 -4.16 -0.97 12.61
C LEU A 60 -3.19 -0.84 11.44
N GLN A 61 -2.11 -0.09 11.65
CA GLN A 61 -0.89 -0.20 10.87
C GLN A 61 0.14 -0.94 11.71
N LEU A 62 0.58 -2.10 11.25
CA LEU A 62 1.61 -2.88 11.93
C LEU A 62 2.98 -2.63 11.29
N HIS A 63 4.03 -2.69 12.10
CA HIS A 63 5.39 -2.64 11.60
C HIS A 63 6.33 -3.58 12.35
N THR A 64 7.53 -3.72 11.81
CA THR A 64 8.65 -4.43 12.41
C THR A 64 9.95 -3.68 12.14
N LEU A 65 10.91 -3.78 13.06
CA LEU A 65 12.23 -3.17 12.86
C LEU A 65 12.95 -3.71 11.62
N ALA A 66 12.56 -4.89 11.12
CA ALA A 66 13.16 -5.47 9.92
C ALA A 66 12.82 -4.71 8.62
N GLN A 67 11.85 -3.78 8.64
CA GLN A 67 11.60 -2.85 7.53
C GLN A 67 12.71 -1.80 7.35
N TYR A 68 13.46 -1.52 8.41
CA TYR A 68 14.59 -0.60 8.34
C TYR A 68 15.88 -1.32 7.94
N GLN A 69 16.75 -0.59 7.24
CA GLN A 69 18.10 -1.05 6.90
C GLN A 69 18.87 -1.41 8.19
N PRO A 70 19.76 -2.41 8.16
CA PRO A 70 20.46 -2.90 9.34
C PRO A 70 21.05 -1.79 10.23
N GLU A 71 21.63 -0.77 9.62
CA GLU A 71 22.28 0.37 10.27
C GLU A 71 21.30 1.30 11.00
N ALA A 72 20.03 1.33 10.56
CA ALA A 72 18.97 2.16 11.14
C ALA A 72 18.21 1.48 12.29
N ARG A 73 18.32 0.15 12.43
CA ARG A 73 17.46 -0.64 13.34
C ARG A 73 17.64 -0.30 14.81
N GLU A 74 18.85 0.05 15.22
CA GLU A 74 19.09 0.45 16.62
C GLU A 74 18.42 1.79 16.93
N GLN A 75 18.54 2.78 16.04
CA GLN A 75 17.88 4.07 16.20
C GLN A 75 16.36 3.90 16.17
N ALA A 76 15.83 3.11 15.24
CA ALA A 76 14.41 2.76 15.17
C ALA A 76 13.92 2.11 16.48
N ARG A 77 14.68 1.16 17.02
CA ARG A 77 14.35 0.53 18.31
C ARG A 77 14.25 1.55 19.44
N ARG A 78 15.20 2.49 19.52
CA ARG A 78 15.19 3.55 20.56
C ARG A 78 14.04 4.53 20.38
N PHE A 79 13.69 4.86 19.13
CA PHE A 79 12.61 5.78 18.83
C PHE A 79 11.22 5.17 19.11
N PHE A 80 10.97 3.96 18.61
CA PHE A 80 9.66 3.30 18.76
C PHE A 80 9.47 2.62 20.11
N GLY A 81 10.54 2.06 20.71
CA GLY A 81 10.48 1.55 22.08
C GLY A 81 9.64 0.29 22.31
N PHE A 82 9.10 -0.35 21.26
CA PHE A 82 8.33 -1.58 21.41
C PHE A 82 9.21 -2.80 21.71
N GLU A 83 8.64 -3.75 22.44
CA GLU A 83 9.37 -4.78 23.18
C GLU A 83 9.35 -6.16 22.50
N GLY A 84 8.75 -6.28 21.32
CA GLY A 84 8.60 -7.54 20.58
C GLY A 84 8.95 -7.44 19.10
N PRO A 85 8.63 -8.48 18.31
CA PRO A 85 8.96 -8.52 16.88
C PRO A 85 8.03 -7.68 16.00
N ILE A 86 6.77 -7.50 16.43
CA ILE A 86 5.70 -6.78 15.74
C ILE A 86 5.08 -5.78 16.70
N ALA A 87 4.86 -4.56 16.22
CA ALA A 87 4.16 -3.52 16.96
C ALA A 87 3.18 -2.75 16.09
N VAL A 88 2.30 -2.04 16.77
CA VAL A 88 1.40 -1.06 16.17
C VAL A 88 2.23 0.17 15.83
N GLU A 89 2.45 0.42 14.55
CA GLU A 89 3.12 1.65 14.11
C GLU A 89 2.23 2.86 14.38
N GLY A 90 0.95 2.71 14.11
CA GLY A 90 -0.08 3.70 14.38
C GLY A 90 -1.48 3.14 14.13
N VAL A 91 -2.46 3.98 14.41
CA VAL A 91 -3.88 3.59 14.40
C VAL A 91 -4.64 4.65 13.61
N ALA A 92 -5.40 4.22 12.60
CA ALA A 92 -6.26 5.10 11.84
C ALA A 92 -7.28 5.77 12.79
N PRO A 93 -7.47 7.10 12.74
CA PRO A 93 -8.47 7.80 13.54
C PRO A 93 -9.87 7.21 13.37
N ASP A 94 -10.68 7.27 14.43
CA ASP A 94 -12.07 6.80 14.49
C ASP A 94 -12.29 5.30 14.18
N SER A 95 -11.22 4.53 13.96
CA SER A 95 -11.26 3.10 13.67
C SER A 95 -11.63 2.25 14.90
N PRO A 96 -12.07 1.00 14.70
CA PRO A 96 -12.31 0.06 15.80
C PRO A 96 -11.12 -0.12 16.74
N ALA A 97 -9.88 -0.11 16.24
CA ALA A 97 -8.69 -0.18 17.08
C ALA A 97 -8.51 1.08 17.94
N ALA A 98 -8.76 2.27 17.38
CA ALA A 98 -8.71 3.52 18.13
C ALA A 98 -9.77 3.54 19.24
N GLN A 99 -11.00 3.11 18.92
CA GLN A 99 -12.10 3.01 19.89
C GLN A 99 -11.81 2.00 21.01
N ALA A 100 -11.08 0.92 20.71
CA ALA A 100 -10.67 -0.07 21.69
C ALA A 100 -9.49 0.38 22.58
N GLY A 101 -8.87 1.53 22.28
CA GLY A 101 -7.74 2.07 23.04
C GLY A 101 -6.38 1.50 22.66
N VAL A 102 -6.25 0.88 21.47
CA VAL A 102 -4.94 0.54 20.90
C VAL A 102 -4.17 1.83 20.65
N ALA A 103 -2.87 1.87 20.93
CA ALA A 103 -2.03 3.01 20.55
C ALA A 103 -0.77 2.57 19.82
N ALA A 104 -0.09 3.55 19.21
CA ALA A 104 1.24 3.37 18.67
C ALA A 104 2.19 2.78 19.72
N ASP A 105 3.15 2.00 19.23
CA ASP A 105 4.20 1.31 19.99
C ASP A 105 3.71 0.14 20.88
N ASP A 106 2.41 -0.16 20.87
CA ASP A 106 1.91 -1.42 21.43
C ASP A 106 2.54 -2.61 20.72
N THR A 107 3.24 -3.45 21.47
CA THR A 107 3.73 -4.73 20.95
C THR A 107 2.57 -5.71 20.82
N VAL A 108 2.39 -6.31 19.64
CA VAL A 108 1.35 -7.33 19.43
C VAL A 108 1.87 -8.67 19.94
N VAL A 109 1.22 -9.23 20.96
CA VAL A 109 1.61 -10.51 21.59
C VAL A 109 0.76 -11.66 21.05
N ALA A 110 -0.55 -11.48 21.01
CA ALA A 110 -1.49 -12.52 20.59
C ALA A 110 -2.74 -11.94 19.92
N ILE A 111 -3.36 -12.74 19.06
CA ILE A 111 -4.64 -12.46 18.40
C ILE A 111 -5.61 -13.59 18.79
N ASN A 112 -6.75 -13.25 19.38
CA ASN A 112 -7.72 -14.22 19.91
C ASN A 112 -7.12 -15.23 20.91
N GLY A 113 -6.16 -14.77 21.72
CA GLY A 113 -5.44 -15.60 22.68
C GLY A 113 -4.38 -16.52 22.06
N ALA A 114 -4.28 -16.60 20.73
CA ALA A 114 -3.23 -17.33 20.05
C ALA A 114 -2.01 -16.43 19.82
N PRO A 115 -0.78 -16.84 20.20
CA PRO A 115 0.43 -16.10 19.87
C PRO A 115 0.56 -15.85 18.35
N LEU A 116 1.35 -14.85 17.98
CA LEU A 116 1.66 -14.62 16.57
C LEU A 116 2.40 -15.83 15.98
N ALA A 117 1.90 -16.36 14.87
CA ALA A 117 2.49 -17.49 14.13
C ALA A 117 3.67 -17.01 13.26
N LEU A 118 4.75 -16.58 13.91
CA LEU A 118 5.92 -16.01 13.24
C LEU A 118 6.91 -17.10 12.78
N PRO A 119 7.57 -16.94 11.62
CA PRO A 119 8.59 -17.87 11.15
C PRO A 119 9.84 -17.82 12.05
N SER A 120 10.41 -18.99 12.36
CA SER A 120 11.58 -19.12 13.24
C SER A 120 12.88 -18.54 12.66
N THR A 121 12.98 -18.47 11.33
CA THR A 121 14.13 -17.91 10.60
C THR A 121 13.65 -16.86 9.59
N PRO A 122 13.23 -15.68 10.06
CA PRO A 122 12.65 -14.66 9.19
C PRO A 122 13.72 -13.99 8.33
N THR A 123 13.37 -13.71 7.07
CA THR A 123 14.13 -12.82 6.18
C THR A 123 13.30 -11.58 5.88
N GLY A 124 13.94 -10.41 5.93
CA GLY A 124 13.26 -9.13 5.69
C GLY A 124 11.98 -8.98 6.54
N THR A 125 10.87 -8.65 5.89
CA THR A 125 9.58 -8.37 6.51
C THR A 125 8.70 -9.61 6.73
N ALA A 126 9.24 -10.83 6.62
CA ALA A 126 8.46 -12.07 6.71
C ALA A 126 7.61 -12.20 8.00
N MET A 127 8.08 -11.69 9.14
CA MET A 127 7.30 -11.67 10.38
C MET A 127 6.08 -10.76 10.29
N LEU A 128 6.23 -9.57 9.70
CA LEU A 128 5.13 -8.63 9.50
C LEU A 128 4.06 -9.23 8.60
N ILE A 129 4.50 -9.84 7.49
CA ILE A 129 3.60 -10.53 6.56
C ILE A 129 2.82 -11.64 7.28
N ALA A 130 3.48 -12.45 8.12
CA ALA A 130 2.81 -13.51 8.88
C ALA A 130 1.77 -12.97 9.87
N ALA A 131 2.10 -11.90 10.61
CA ALA A 131 1.16 -11.25 11.54
C ALA A 131 -0.05 -10.65 10.81
N GLU A 132 0.20 -9.96 9.68
CA GLU A 132 -0.85 -9.41 8.81
C GLU A 132 -1.75 -10.51 8.24
N GLN A 133 -1.18 -11.62 7.79
CA GLN A 133 -1.93 -12.79 7.29
C GLN A 133 -2.79 -13.42 8.38
N GLN A 134 -2.25 -13.58 9.59
CA GLN A 134 -3.01 -14.09 10.73
C GLN A 134 -4.22 -13.19 11.00
N LEU A 135 -4.04 -11.87 11.07
CA LEU A 135 -5.15 -10.93 11.22
C LEU A 135 -6.13 -10.99 10.03
N ALA A 136 -5.62 -11.04 8.80
CA ALA A 136 -6.44 -11.04 7.59
C ALA A 136 -7.29 -12.30 7.41
N SER A 137 -6.88 -13.43 8.00
CA SER A 137 -7.58 -14.71 7.91
C SER A 137 -8.80 -14.84 8.85
N LEU A 138 -8.98 -13.89 9.78
CA LEU A 138 -10.14 -13.89 10.66
C LEU A 138 -11.41 -13.45 9.92
N PRO A 139 -12.62 -13.81 10.43
CA PRO A 139 -13.86 -13.35 9.83
C PRO A 139 -13.99 -11.83 9.86
N SER A 140 -14.39 -11.22 8.74
CA SER A 140 -14.31 -9.77 8.52
C SER A 140 -15.12 -8.90 9.48
N ALA A 141 -16.19 -9.43 10.07
CA ALA A 141 -17.08 -8.72 11.00
C ALA A 141 -17.15 -9.35 12.42
N ALA A 142 -16.38 -10.42 12.68
CA ALA A 142 -16.41 -11.05 14.00
C ALA A 142 -15.53 -10.25 14.98
N PRO A 143 -15.99 -9.97 16.21
CA PRO A 143 -15.14 -9.40 17.24
C PRO A 143 -13.88 -10.23 17.46
N LEU A 144 -12.75 -9.55 17.65
CA LEU A 144 -11.46 -10.17 17.94
C LEU A 144 -10.86 -9.58 19.22
N THR A 145 -9.93 -10.29 19.84
CA THR A 145 -9.12 -9.75 20.94
C THR A 145 -7.67 -9.62 20.51
N LEU A 146 -7.02 -8.54 20.93
CA LEU A 146 -5.58 -8.37 20.85
C LEU A 146 -4.99 -8.37 22.25
N THR A 147 -4.02 -9.24 22.49
CA THR A 147 -3.12 -9.10 23.64
C THR A 147 -1.97 -8.21 23.19
N LEU A 148 -1.88 -7.04 23.80
CA LEU A 148 -0.88 -6.02 23.53
C LEU A 148 0.01 -5.82 24.75
N ARG A 149 1.25 -5.42 24.54
CA ARG A 149 2.19 -5.09 25.62
C ARG A 149 2.72 -3.67 25.46
N ARG A 150 2.62 -2.91 26.55
CA ARG A 150 3.12 -1.54 26.69
C ARG A 150 3.69 -1.34 28.08
N ASP A 151 4.90 -0.77 28.17
CA ASP A 151 5.59 -0.51 29.43
C ASP A 151 5.73 -1.77 30.31
N GLY A 152 6.03 -2.91 29.68
CA GLY A 152 6.17 -4.21 30.32
C GLY A 152 4.86 -4.83 30.81
N ARG A 153 3.70 -4.22 30.54
CA ARG A 153 2.38 -4.72 30.96
C ARG A 153 1.55 -5.19 29.79
N GLU A 154 1.04 -6.42 29.90
CA GLU A 154 0.08 -6.96 28.93
C GLU A 154 -1.34 -6.45 29.20
N ARG A 155 -2.07 -6.18 28.12
CA ARG A 155 -3.47 -5.77 28.11
C ARG A 155 -4.20 -6.50 27.01
N THR A 156 -5.37 -7.03 27.32
CA THR A 156 -6.24 -7.66 26.31
C THR A 156 -7.34 -6.67 25.94
N LEU A 157 -7.35 -6.22 24.69
CA LEU A 157 -8.34 -5.31 24.15
C LEU A 157 -9.27 -6.06 23.21
N ARG A 158 -10.58 -5.79 23.32
CA ARG A 158 -11.59 -6.32 22.40
C ARG A 158 -11.84 -5.31 21.29
N ILE A 159 -11.73 -5.74 20.05
CA ILE A 159 -11.95 -4.94 18.85
C ILE A 159 -13.18 -5.50 18.13
N ALA A 160 -14.11 -4.62 17.74
CA ALA A 160 -15.23 -4.94 16.88
C ALA A 160 -14.92 -4.45 15.45
N PRO A 161 -14.27 -5.26 14.60
CA PRO A 161 -13.86 -4.81 13.27
C PRO A 161 -15.08 -4.57 12.38
N VAL A 162 -14.90 -3.71 11.39
CA VAL A 162 -15.83 -3.58 10.26
C VAL A 162 -15.25 -4.31 9.04
N PRO A 163 -16.06 -4.86 8.12
CA PRO A 163 -15.51 -5.42 6.89
C PRO A 163 -14.70 -4.40 6.09
N GLN A 164 -13.58 -4.83 5.51
CA GLN A 164 -12.82 -4.06 4.53
C GLN A 164 -12.37 -4.93 3.37
N CYS A 165 -12.13 -4.34 2.20
CA CYS A 165 -11.45 -5.00 1.09
C CYS A 165 -10.08 -5.54 1.51
N ARG A 166 -9.71 -6.72 1.03
CA ARG A 166 -8.39 -7.29 1.31
C ARG A 166 -7.29 -6.48 0.63
N SER A 167 -6.69 -5.57 1.39
CA SER A 167 -5.42 -4.91 1.06
C SER A 167 -4.75 -4.44 2.36
N ARG A 168 -3.42 -4.36 2.35
CA ARG A 168 -2.64 -3.55 3.29
C ARG A 168 -2.00 -2.38 2.54
N PHE A 169 -1.67 -1.31 3.23
CA PHE A 169 -1.19 -0.07 2.62
C PHE A 169 0.20 0.24 3.16
N GLU A 170 1.20 0.26 2.29
CA GLU A 170 2.59 0.42 2.69
C GLU A 170 3.24 1.61 1.99
N LEU A 171 4.03 2.35 2.75
CA LEU A 171 4.80 3.47 2.22
C LEU A 171 6.11 2.94 1.61
N LEU A 172 6.42 3.41 0.40
CA LEU A 172 7.75 3.26 -0.17
C LEU A 172 8.49 4.59 -0.04
N ILE A 173 9.53 4.66 0.79
CA ILE A 173 10.38 5.86 0.85
C ILE A 173 11.17 5.95 -0.46
N SER A 174 10.72 6.82 -1.37
CA SER A 174 11.27 6.96 -2.71
C SER A 174 10.93 8.32 -3.28
N ASP A 175 11.90 8.93 -3.97
CA ASP A 175 11.72 10.14 -4.76
C ASP A 175 11.25 9.83 -6.20
N ARG A 176 10.93 8.57 -6.51
CA ARG A 176 10.37 8.17 -7.80
C ARG A 176 8.85 8.13 -7.74
N TRP A 177 8.21 8.34 -8.90
CA TRP A 177 6.77 8.19 -9.03
C TRP A 177 6.42 6.71 -9.18
N GLU A 178 6.33 6.01 -8.05
CA GLU A 178 6.08 4.58 -8.01
C GLU A 178 4.87 4.28 -7.13
N ALA A 179 3.93 3.53 -7.68
CA ALA A 179 2.83 2.94 -6.95
C ALA A 179 2.56 1.55 -7.55
N SER A 180 2.12 0.61 -6.73
CA SER A 180 1.86 -0.74 -7.19
C SER A 180 0.84 -1.47 -6.32
N ALA A 181 0.24 -2.49 -6.94
CA ALA A 181 -0.73 -3.38 -6.34
C ALA A 181 -0.45 -4.83 -6.78
N ASP A 182 -0.40 -5.78 -5.82
CA ASP A 182 -0.03 -7.18 -6.07
C ASP A 182 -1.18 -8.19 -5.87
N GLY A 183 -2.34 -7.70 -5.45
CA GLY A 183 -3.53 -8.48 -5.06
C GLY A 183 -3.77 -8.54 -3.56
N ASP A 184 -2.77 -8.23 -2.74
CA ASP A 184 -2.82 -8.26 -1.26
C ASP A 184 -2.33 -6.96 -0.61
N MET A 185 -1.51 -6.19 -1.31
CA MET A 185 -0.89 -4.95 -0.86
C MET A 185 -1.11 -3.85 -1.89
N VAL A 186 -1.21 -2.62 -1.40
CA VAL A 186 -1.03 -1.38 -2.15
C VAL A 186 0.22 -0.71 -1.58
N GLN A 187 1.20 -0.42 -2.43
CA GLN A 187 2.39 0.31 -2.05
C GLN A 187 2.45 1.63 -2.81
N VAL A 188 2.72 2.73 -2.10
CA VAL A 188 2.75 4.08 -2.67
C VAL A 188 4.02 4.81 -2.24
N ALA A 189 4.72 5.42 -3.20
CA ALA A 189 5.90 6.21 -2.90
C ALA A 189 5.59 7.47 -2.09
N SER A 190 6.49 7.84 -1.16
CA SER A 190 6.40 9.04 -0.33
C SER A 190 6.22 10.33 -1.14
N ARG A 191 6.78 10.37 -2.35
CA ARG A 191 6.61 11.50 -3.28
C ARG A 191 5.15 11.83 -3.61
N PHE A 192 4.24 10.86 -3.59
CA PHE A 192 2.80 11.14 -3.77
C PHE A 192 2.18 11.86 -2.58
N LEU A 193 2.64 11.58 -1.35
CA LEU A 193 2.18 12.27 -0.15
C LEU A 193 2.68 13.72 -0.08
N GLU A 194 3.84 14.01 -0.68
CA GLU A 194 4.37 15.37 -0.83
C GLU A 194 3.50 16.24 -1.75
N LEU A 195 2.76 15.62 -2.68
CA LEU A 195 1.70 16.30 -3.43
C LEU A 195 0.43 16.53 -2.60
N GLY A 196 0.36 16.10 -1.34
CA GLY A 196 -0.79 16.31 -0.47
C GLY A 196 -1.88 15.23 -0.60
N ASP A 197 -2.84 15.29 0.33
CA ASP A 197 -3.79 14.19 0.60
C ASP A 197 -4.65 13.82 -0.60
N GLU A 198 -5.14 14.80 -1.35
CA GLU A 198 -5.98 14.54 -2.52
C GLU A 198 -5.22 13.70 -3.56
N ALA A 199 -3.94 14.00 -3.80
CA ALA A 199 -3.13 13.25 -4.76
C ALA A 199 -2.86 11.83 -4.26
N ALA A 200 -2.45 11.66 -3.00
CA ALA A 200 -2.26 10.34 -2.39
C ALA A 200 -3.55 9.52 -2.41
N THR A 201 -4.70 10.14 -2.10
CA THR A 201 -6.01 9.48 -2.10
C THR A 201 -6.40 8.97 -3.49
N VAL A 202 -6.18 9.76 -4.54
CA VAL A 202 -6.43 9.35 -5.94
C VAL A 202 -5.57 8.14 -6.31
N ILE A 203 -4.29 8.16 -5.97
CA ILE A 203 -3.35 7.07 -6.29
C ILE A 203 -3.69 5.80 -5.49
N VAL A 204 -3.98 5.92 -4.19
CA VAL A 204 -4.39 4.76 -3.37
C VAL A 204 -5.70 4.16 -3.90
N ALA A 205 -6.66 4.98 -4.32
CA ALA A 205 -7.90 4.48 -4.92
C ALA A 205 -7.64 3.75 -6.26
N HIS A 206 -6.73 4.25 -7.09
CA HIS A 206 -6.30 3.59 -8.33
C HIS A 206 -5.66 2.22 -8.06
N GLU A 207 -4.68 2.15 -7.17
CA GLU A 207 -4.00 0.89 -6.82
C GLU A 207 -4.95 -0.11 -6.14
N LEU A 208 -5.84 0.37 -5.26
CA LEU A 208 -6.87 -0.48 -4.66
C LEU A 208 -7.80 -1.06 -5.72
N ALA A 209 -8.14 -0.30 -6.77
CA ALA A 209 -8.95 -0.80 -7.87
C ALA A 209 -8.27 -1.97 -8.61
N HIS A 210 -6.94 -1.94 -8.79
CA HIS A 210 -6.20 -3.08 -9.36
C HIS A 210 -6.37 -4.36 -8.52
N ASN A 211 -6.34 -4.25 -7.20
CA ASN A 211 -6.56 -5.39 -6.30
C ASN A 211 -8.00 -5.90 -6.40
N ILE A 212 -9.00 -5.01 -6.33
CA ILE A 212 -10.43 -5.37 -6.41
C ILE A 212 -10.79 -6.05 -7.74
N LEU A 213 -10.21 -5.58 -8.84
CA LEU A 213 -10.43 -6.13 -10.18
C LEU A 213 -9.50 -7.29 -10.54
N ARG A 214 -8.70 -7.76 -9.57
CA ARG A 214 -7.76 -8.89 -9.70
C ARG A 214 -6.79 -8.74 -10.88
N HIS A 215 -6.43 -7.50 -11.24
CA HIS A 215 -5.56 -7.22 -12.39
C HIS A 215 -4.23 -7.99 -12.35
N PRO A 216 -3.50 -8.07 -11.21
CA PRO A 216 -2.26 -8.85 -11.15
C PRO A 216 -2.46 -10.33 -11.45
N ALA A 217 -3.57 -10.93 -11.02
CA ALA A 217 -3.90 -12.33 -11.28
C ALA A 217 -4.33 -12.54 -12.75
N ARG A 218 -5.16 -11.65 -13.29
CA ARG A 218 -5.66 -11.71 -14.67
C ARG A 218 -4.53 -11.51 -15.69
N LEU A 219 -3.59 -10.58 -15.43
CA LEU A 219 -2.42 -10.35 -16.28
C LEU A 219 -1.48 -11.57 -16.30
N ARG A 220 -1.25 -12.20 -15.12
CA ARG A 220 -0.49 -13.46 -15.03
C ARG A 220 -1.18 -14.59 -15.78
N ALA A 221 -2.48 -14.77 -15.61
CA ALA A 221 -3.27 -15.78 -16.33
C ALA A 221 -3.23 -15.57 -17.85
N ALA A 222 -3.27 -14.31 -18.29
CA ALA A 222 -3.14 -13.94 -19.69
C ALA A 222 -1.71 -14.06 -20.24
N ARG A 223 -0.73 -14.41 -19.41
CA ARG A 223 0.71 -14.42 -19.74
C ARG A 223 1.15 -13.10 -20.38
N ALA A 224 0.70 -11.98 -19.81
CA ALA A 224 1.17 -10.67 -20.22
C ALA A 224 2.69 -10.60 -19.99
N GLY A 225 3.43 -10.20 -21.02
CA GLY A 225 4.88 -10.04 -20.91
C GLY A 225 5.25 -8.96 -19.89
N SER A 226 6.47 -9.03 -19.37
CA SER A 226 7.08 -8.01 -18.52
C SER A 226 8.36 -7.47 -19.15
N GLY A 227 8.84 -6.31 -18.70
CA GLY A 227 10.04 -5.66 -19.23
C GLY A 227 9.78 -4.82 -20.49
N VAL A 228 10.85 -4.35 -21.14
CA VAL A 228 10.79 -3.35 -22.22
C VAL A 228 9.90 -3.75 -23.40
N LEU A 229 9.78 -5.06 -23.70
CA LEU A 229 8.92 -5.57 -24.78
C LEU A 229 7.43 -5.59 -24.41
N ALA A 230 7.08 -5.51 -23.12
CA ALA A 230 5.70 -5.46 -22.65
C ALA A 230 4.96 -4.18 -23.08
N GLU A 231 5.72 -3.13 -23.38
CA GLU A 231 5.26 -1.84 -23.91
C GLU A 231 4.73 -1.92 -25.35
N PHE A 232 4.79 -3.11 -25.98
CA PHE A 232 4.38 -3.31 -27.37
C PHE A 232 3.38 -4.48 -27.50
N GLY A 233 2.56 -4.42 -28.55
CA GLY A 233 1.73 -5.54 -28.99
C GLY A 233 0.61 -5.92 -28.00
N ARG A 234 0.42 -7.22 -27.77
CA ARG A 234 -0.67 -7.75 -26.95
C ARG A 234 -0.57 -7.32 -25.50
N SER A 235 0.63 -7.39 -24.90
CA SER A 235 0.85 -7.04 -23.50
C SER A 235 0.47 -5.58 -23.22
N ALA A 236 0.92 -4.66 -24.07
CA ALA A 236 0.61 -3.23 -23.93
C ALA A 236 -0.91 -2.95 -23.93
N ARG A 237 -1.67 -3.67 -24.78
CA ARG A 237 -3.14 -3.56 -24.79
C ARG A 237 -3.78 -4.11 -23.51
N LEU A 238 -3.25 -5.20 -22.96
CA LEU A 238 -3.74 -5.77 -21.70
C LEU A 238 -3.47 -4.82 -20.53
N TYR A 239 -2.27 -4.26 -20.44
CA TYR A 239 -1.96 -3.25 -19.42
C TYR A 239 -2.84 -2.01 -19.57
N ARG A 240 -2.97 -1.46 -20.79
CA ARG A 240 -3.84 -0.30 -21.02
C ARG A 240 -5.28 -0.58 -20.58
N ARG A 241 -5.81 -1.75 -20.90
CA ARG A 241 -7.15 -2.17 -20.45
C ARG A 241 -7.25 -2.17 -18.93
N THR A 242 -6.26 -2.71 -18.22
CA THR A 242 -6.28 -2.72 -16.75
C THR A 242 -6.17 -1.32 -16.14
N GLU A 243 -5.40 -0.42 -16.75
CA GLU A 243 -5.30 0.97 -16.29
C GLU A 243 -6.60 1.74 -16.50
N ASP A 244 -7.25 1.56 -17.66
CA ASP A 244 -8.55 2.17 -17.95
C ASP A 244 -9.63 1.65 -17.00
N GLU A 245 -9.65 0.33 -16.73
CA GLU A 245 -10.56 -0.30 -15.75
C GLU A 245 -10.31 0.24 -14.33
N ALA A 246 -9.05 0.41 -13.92
CA ALA A 246 -8.67 0.94 -12.60
C ALA A 246 -9.03 2.43 -12.45
N ASP A 247 -8.81 3.25 -13.49
CA ASP A 247 -9.20 4.66 -13.52
C ASP A 247 -10.70 4.82 -13.26
N VAL A 248 -11.52 4.06 -13.98
CA VAL A 248 -12.98 4.12 -13.85
C VAL A 248 -13.41 3.66 -12.46
N LEU A 249 -12.93 2.50 -11.98
CA LEU A 249 -13.35 2.00 -10.66
C LEU A 249 -12.89 2.93 -9.53
N SER A 250 -11.70 3.53 -9.62
CA SER A 250 -11.17 4.44 -8.59
C SER A 250 -12.15 5.57 -8.25
N VAL A 251 -12.89 6.10 -9.24
CA VAL A 251 -13.89 7.15 -9.06
C VAL A 251 -15.06 6.69 -8.18
N TYR A 252 -15.51 5.45 -8.34
CA TYR A 252 -16.53 4.85 -7.48
C TYR A 252 -15.98 4.66 -6.07
N LEU A 253 -14.73 4.20 -5.94
CA LEU A 253 -14.09 4.00 -4.64
C LEU A 253 -13.98 5.30 -3.85
N LEU A 254 -13.56 6.39 -4.51
CA LEU A 254 -13.49 7.73 -3.95
C LEU A 254 -14.87 8.18 -3.44
N ALA A 255 -15.89 8.09 -4.28
CA ALA A 255 -17.23 8.55 -3.93
C ALA A 255 -17.85 7.78 -2.75
N ASN A 256 -17.67 6.46 -2.72
CA ASN A 256 -18.19 5.63 -1.63
C ASN A 256 -17.51 5.95 -0.30
N ALA A 257 -16.23 6.31 -0.34
CA ALA A 257 -15.47 6.78 0.81
C ALA A 257 -15.77 8.24 1.19
N GLY A 258 -16.68 8.92 0.50
CA GLY A 258 -17.05 10.32 0.77
C GLY A 258 -15.99 11.33 0.31
N PHE A 259 -15.09 10.93 -0.59
CA PHE A 259 -14.25 11.87 -1.32
C PHE A 259 -14.97 12.39 -2.56
N ASP A 260 -14.49 13.50 -3.11
CA ASP A 260 -15.02 14.05 -4.35
C ASP A 260 -14.70 13.11 -5.54
N PRO A 261 -15.70 12.57 -6.26
CA PRO A 261 -15.46 11.72 -7.43
C PRO A 261 -14.68 12.41 -8.55
N MET A 262 -14.66 13.76 -8.59
CA MET A 262 -13.90 14.52 -9.57
C MET A 262 -12.41 14.68 -9.22
N ALA A 263 -11.98 14.24 -8.03
CA ALA A 263 -10.59 14.39 -7.58
C ALA A 263 -9.58 13.76 -8.55
N GLY A 264 -9.86 12.56 -9.06
CA GLY A 264 -8.98 11.89 -10.02
C GLY A 264 -8.84 12.66 -11.33
N ALA A 265 -9.95 13.17 -11.88
CA ALA A 265 -9.93 13.99 -13.08
C ALA A 265 -9.14 15.30 -12.88
N ARG A 266 -9.35 16.00 -11.77
CA ARG A 266 -8.56 17.19 -11.41
C ARG A 266 -7.08 16.88 -11.30
N PHE A 267 -6.73 15.77 -10.66
CA PHE A 267 -5.35 15.32 -10.55
C PHE A 267 -4.71 15.16 -11.93
N TRP A 268 -5.32 14.41 -12.84
CA TRP A 268 -4.78 14.19 -14.20
C TRP A 268 -4.79 15.44 -15.09
N ARG A 269 -5.70 16.41 -14.84
CA ARG A 269 -5.65 17.74 -15.49
C ARG A 269 -4.60 18.67 -14.87
N GLY A 270 -4.16 18.42 -13.66
CA GLY A 270 -3.19 19.24 -12.92
C GLY A 270 -1.88 18.49 -12.67
N ARG A 271 -1.63 18.15 -11.40
CA ARG A 271 -0.36 17.60 -10.89
C ARG A 271 0.03 16.26 -11.52
N GLY A 272 -0.93 15.46 -11.97
CA GLY A 272 -0.70 14.18 -12.65
C GLY A 272 -0.06 14.30 -14.04
N LYS A 273 -0.10 15.48 -14.69
CA LYS A 273 0.48 15.68 -16.03
C LYS A 273 1.97 15.32 -16.09
N SER A 274 2.71 15.63 -15.02
CA SER A 274 4.15 15.37 -14.92
C SER A 274 4.51 13.95 -14.48
N ILE A 275 3.54 13.15 -14.01
CA ILE A 275 3.79 11.88 -13.32
C ILE A 275 3.87 10.72 -14.34
N GLY A 276 4.90 10.72 -15.17
CA GLY A 276 5.17 9.61 -16.09
C GLY A 276 6.20 9.89 -17.19
N GLY A 277 7.11 10.85 -16.99
CA GLY A 277 8.05 11.28 -18.03
C GLY A 277 9.04 10.20 -18.44
N GLY A 278 8.73 9.45 -19.49
CA GLY A 278 9.64 8.57 -20.23
C GLY A 278 9.17 8.35 -21.68
N LEU A 279 10.10 8.07 -22.60
CA LEU A 279 9.97 8.07 -24.08
C LEU A 279 8.94 7.06 -24.66
N LEU A 280 8.29 6.23 -23.83
CA LEU A 280 7.43 5.10 -24.25
C LEU A 280 5.94 5.25 -23.86
N ARG A 281 5.56 6.41 -23.30
CA ARG A 281 4.25 6.77 -22.70
C ARG A 281 2.96 6.42 -23.47
N GLY A 282 2.99 6.33 -24.79
CA GLY A 282 1.76 6.30 -25.60
C GLY A 282 1.18 4.92 -25.91
N ARG A 283 1.80 3.83 -25.44
CA ARG A 283 1.48 2.47 -25.93
C ARG A 283 0.85 1.55 -24.88
N SER A 284 1.21 1.73 -23.61
CA SER A 284 0.71 0.96 -22.45
C SER A 284 -0.22 1.76 -21.53
N HIS A 285 -0.22 3.09 -21.60
CA HIS A 285 -1.03 3.97 -20.75
C HIS A 285 -1.76 5.05 -21.57
N ALA A 286 -2.96 5.43 -21.14
CA ALA A 286 -3.69 6.57 -21.70
C ALA A 286 -3.01 7.90 -21.34
N SER A 287 -3.15 8.91 -22.19
CA SER A 287 -2.65 10.26 -21.89
C SER A 287 -3.37 10.84 -20.66
N PRO A 288 -2.74 11.77 -19.90
CA PRO A 288 -3.41 12.41 -18.75
C PRO A 288 -4.77 13.03 -19.10
N ALA A 289 -4.91 13.60 -20.31
CA ALA A 289 -6.17 14.18 -20.76
C ALA A 289 -7.25 13.12 -21.05
N GLU A 290 -6.87 11.94 -21.56
CA GLU A 290 -7.78 10.82 -21.75
C GLU A 290 -8.23 10.22 -20.42
N ARG A 291 -7.29 9.99 -19.49
CA ARG A 291 -7.59 9.54 -18.12
C ARG A 291 -8.58 10.47 -17.43
N ALA A 292 -8.31 11.78 -17.50
CA ALA A 292 -9.20 12.79 -16.93
C ALA A 292 -10.62 12.72 -17.50
N ARG A 293 -10.78 12.63 -18.83
CA ARG A 293 -12.11 12.52 -19.46
C ARG A 293 -12.84 11.26 -19.02
N MET A 294 -12.17 10.12 -19.00
CA MET A 294 -12.75 8.85 -18.56
C MET A 294 -13.21 8.91 -17.09
N MET A 295 -12.42 9.54 -16.21
CA MET A 295 -12.81 9.77 -14.83
C MET A 295 -13.96 10.76 -14.68
N GLU A 296 -14.02 11.81 -15.51
CA GLU A 296 -15.15 12.75 -15.54
C GLU A 296 -16.45 12.05 -15.94
N ASP A 297 -16.39 11.12 -16.90
CA ASP A 297 -17.53 10.32 -17.34
C ASP A 297 -17.99 9.37 -16.21
N ALA A 298 -17.04 8.70 -15.56
CA ALA A 298 -17.32 7.85 -14.40
C ALA A 298 -17.94 8.66 -13.23
N ALA A 299 -17.44 9.87 -12.97
CA ALA A 299 -17.96 10.74 -11.92
C ALA A 299 -19.40 11.16 -12.18
N ARG A 300 -19.75 11.44 -13.46
CA ARG A 300 -21.15 11.71 -13.85
C ARG A 300 -22.04 10.48 -13.63
N ALA A 301 -21.57 9.28 -13.97
CA ALA A 301 -22.31 8.04 -13.72
C ALA A 301 -22.54 7.77 -12.22
N VAL A 302 -21.53 8.01 -11.39
CA VAL A 302 -21.63 7.92 -9.93
C VAL A 302 -22.59 8.97 -9.36
N GLY A 303 -22.59 10.19 -9.89
CA GLY A 303 -23.50 11.26 -9.47
C GLY A 303 -24.97 11.00 -9.85
N ALA A 304 -25.21 10.29 -10.95
CA ALA A 304 -26.54 9.87 -11.38
C ALA A 304 -27.10 8.67 -10.57
N THR A 305 -26.26 8.01 -9.76
CA THR A 305 -26.65 6.82 -9.00
C THR A 305 -27.12 7.21 -7.59
N ALA A 306 -28.37 6.85 -7.26
CA ALA A 306 -28.95 7.09 -5.93
C ALA A 306 -28.54 6.03 -4.89
N LEU A 307 -28.15 4.82 -5.34
CA LEU A 307 -27.72 3.73 -4.46
C LEU A 307 -26.31 3.98 -3.92
N ARG A 308 -26.11 3.67 -2.63
CA ARG A 308 -24.81 3.68 -1.96
C ARG A 308 -24.58 2.34 -1.24
N PRO A 309 -23.40 1.73 -1.35
CA PRO A 309 -22.28 2.15 -2.19
C PRO A 309 -22.61 2.08 -3.68
N ALA A 310 -22.10 3.03 -4.46
CA ALA A 310 -22.20 3.03 -5.91
C ALA A 310 -21.36 1.88 -6.47
N THR A 311 -21.92 1.14 -7.42
CA THR A 311 -21.30 -0.05 -8.02
C THR A 311 -20.93 0.23 -9.48
N SER A 312 -19.69 -0.11 -9.84
CA SER A 312 -19.24 -0.07 -11.23
C SER A 312 -19.61 -1.39 -11.94
N PRO A 313 -20.05 -1.36 -13.21
CA PRO A 313 -20.19 -2.57 -14.02
C PRO A 313 -18.90 -3.39 -14.12
N LEU A 314 -17.73 -2.80 -13.87
CA LEU A 314 -16.45 -3.51 -13.86
C LEU A 314 -16.35 -4.56 -12.73
N ILE A 315 -17.14 -4.45 -11.66
CA ILE A 315 -17.09 -5.43 -10.57
C ILE A 315 -17.43 -6.84 -11.05
N VAL A 316 -18.34 -6.98 -12.03
CA VAL A 316 -18.73 -8.31 -12.55
C VAL A 316 -17.71 -8.89 -13.54
N THR A 317 -16.70 -8.11 -13.96
CA THR A 317 -15.67 -8.57 -14.90
C THR A 317 -14.40 -9.07 -14.20
N ARG A 318 -14.28 -8.93 -12.88
CA ARG A 318 -13.06 -9.27 -12.12
C ARG A 318 -12.62 -10.73 -12.22
N ASP A 319 -13.57 -11.64 -12.50
CA ASP A 319 -13.30 -13.07 -12.66
C ASP A 319 -13.23 -13.50 -14.14
N GLN A 320 -13.32 -12.54 -15.06
CA GLN A 320 -13.23 -12.78 -16.51
C GLN A 320 -11.79 -12.58 -17.03
N PRO A 321 -11.38 -13.33 -18.07
CA PRO A 321 -10.11 -13.08 -18.76
C PRO A 321 -9.98 -11.64 -19.30
N LEU A 322 -8.74 -11.15 -19.37
CA LEU A 322 -8.38 -9.88 -20.03
C LEU A 322 -8.30 -10.01 -21.56
#